data_AF-X1HYV7-F1
#
_entry.id   AF-X1HYV7-F1
#
_cell.length_a   1.000
_cell.length_b   1.000
_cell.length_c   1.000
_cell.angle_alpha   90.00
_cell.angle_beta   90.00
_cell.angle_gamma   90.00
#
_symmetry.space_group_name_H-M   'P 1'
#
loop_
_entity.id
_entity.type
_entity.pdbx_description
1 polymer ?
#
loop_
_entity_poly.entity_id
_entity_poly.type
_entity_poly.pdbx_seq_one_letter_code
_entity_poly.pdbx_strand_id
1 'polypeptide(L)'
;QYLYLNIKSKFSFKITFSLDWIKLDGIKKLEKIVNDVISQKLSKKAGIDLIVSILENSDEIYLRVKSIDGLRAIYANEKELFKLLENYLISDENENVRAAAAKTIIYIFPDEGYNALKGEKVVNEVIFKNIKI
;
A
#
# COMPACT_ATOMS: atom_id res chain seq x y z
N GLN A 1 -26.26 16.95 -14.67
CA GLN A 1 -27.70 16.84 -14.34
C GLN A 1 -27.80 15.91 -13.14
N TYR A 2 -28.16 16.43 -11.96
CA TYR A 2 -28.19 15.65 -10.71
C TYR A 2 -29.64 15.18 -10.45
N LEU A 3 -29.84 13.88 -10.21
CA LEU A 3 -31.12 13.33 -9.74
C LEU A 3 -31.10 13.28 -8.21
N TYR A 4 -32.02 13.99 -7.57
CA TYR A 4 -32.26 13.91 -6.13
C TYR A 4 -33.28 12.80 -5.85
N LEU A 5 -32.87 11.73 -5.16
CA LEU A 5 -33.79 10.79 -4.54
C LEU A 5 -34.20 11.30 -3.16
N ASN A 6 -35.48 11.62 -3.02
CA ASN A 6 -36.08 12.18 -1.83
C ASN A 6 -36.43 11.07 -0.84
N ILE A 7 -35.53 10.77 0.09
CA ILE A 7 -35.83 9.91 1.25
C ILE A 7 -36.04 10.84 2.44
N LYS A 8 -37.27 10.91 2.93
CA LYS A 8 -37.69 11.72 4.07
C LYS A 8 -36.94 11.31 5.34
N SER A 9 -35.84 11.99 5.65
CA SER A 9 -35.25 12.05 6.99
C SER A 9 -34.19 13.14 7.00
N LYS A 10 -34.23 14.01 8.02
CA LYS A 10 -33.41 15.20 8.19
C LYS A 10 -31.91 14.85 8.35
N PHE A 11 -31.19 14.53 7.29
CA PHE A 11 -29.74 14.68 7.22
C PHE A 11 -29.36 14.79 5.75
N SER A 12 -29.01 16.00 5.32
CA SER A 12 -28.43 16.22 3.99
C SER A 12 -27.00 15.68 4.00
N PHE A 13 -26.84 14.37 3.87
CA PHE A 13 -25.56 13.78 3.53
C PHE A 13 -25.30 14.14 2.06
N LYS A 14 -24.50 15.18 1.82
CA LYS A 14 -23.83 15.35 0.53
C LYS A 14 -22.88 14.17 0.40
N ILE A 15 -23.40 13.05 -0.08
CA ILE A 15 -22.55 11.94 -0.50
C ILE A 15 -21.78 12.48 -1.70
N THR A 16 -20.50 12.72 -1.52
CA THR A 16 -19.53 12.96 -2.59
C THR A 16 -19.40 11.67 -3.42
N PHE A 17 -20.45 11.32 -4.16
CA PHE A 17 -20.55 10.15 -5.03
C PHE A 17 -19.51 10.13 -6.17
N SER A 18 -18.63 11.14 -6.30
CA SER A 18 -17.64 11.20 -7.37
C SER A 18 -16.25 10.69 -6.97
N LEU A 19 -15.89 10.69 -5.68
CA LEU A 19 -14.53 10.35 -5.23
C LEU A 19 -14.41 8.90 -4.73
N ASP A 20 -15.51 8.29 -4.27
CA ASP A 20 -15.49 6.93 -3.72
C ASP A 20 -15.41 5.84 -4.81
N TRP A 21 -15.99 6.09 -5.99
CA TRP A 21 -16.02 5.10 -7.08
C TRP A 21 -14.68 4.98 -7.81
N ILE A 22 -13.95 6.09 -7.95
CA ILE A 22 -12.62 6.12 -8.58
C ILE A 22 -11.59 5.40 -7.68
N LYS A 23 -11.69 5.57 -6.35
CA LYS A 23 -10.86 4.86 -5.37
C LYS A 23 -11.02 3.34 -5.45
N LEU A 24 -12.24 2.86 -5.70
CA LEU A 24 -12.54 1.42 -5.78
C LEU A 24 -11.93 0.72 -7.02
N ASP A 25 -11.71 1.44 -8.13
CA ASP A 25 -11.22 0.80 -9.37
C ASP A 25 -9.74 0.41 -9.28
N GLY A 26 -8.90 1.32 -8.78
CA GLY A 26 -7.48 1.05 -8.56
C GLY A 26 -7.23 -0.11 -7.59
N ILE A 27 -8.04 -0.20 -6.52
CA ILE A 27 -7.97 -1.28 -5.54
C ILE A 27 -8.34 -2.62 -6.18
N LYS A 28 -9.46 -2.68 -6.90
CA LYS A 28 -9.90 -3.91 -7.57
C LYS A 28 -8.86 -4.41 -8.57
N LYS A 29 -8.23 -3.48 -9.32
CA LYS A 29 -7.15 -3.81 -10.24
C LYS A 29 -5.96 -4.42 -9.50
N LEU A 30 -5.53 -3.81 -8.40
CA LEU A 30 -4.44 -4.30 -7.57
C LEU A 30 -4.74 -5.68 -6.96
N GLU A 31 -5.92 -5.87 -6.39
CA GLU A 31 -6.38 -7.14 -5.84
C GLU A 31 -6.40 -8.24 -6.90
N LYS A 32 -6.85 -7.92 -8.11
CA LYS A 32 -6.80 -8.84 -9.24
C LYS A 32 -5.37 -9.25 -9.57
N ILE A 33 -4.42 -8.31 -9.63
CA ILE A 33 -3.00 -8.61 -9.91
C ILE A 33 -2.45 -9.56 -8.85
N VAL A 34 -2.65 -9.26 -7.57
CA VAL A 34 -2.19 -10.11 -6.45
C VAL A 34 -2.80 -11.51 -6.55
N ASN A 35 -4.11 -11.62 -6.78
CA ASN A 35 -4.78 -12.91 -6.91
C ASN A 35 -4.31 -13.69 -8.14
N ASP A 36 -4.02 -13.02 -9.26
CA ASP A 36 -3.50 -13.66 -10.47
C ASP A 36 -2.07 -14.19 -10.25
N VAL A 37 -1.23 -13.52 -9.44
CA VAL A 37 0.08 -14.05 -9.04
C VAL A 37 -0.07 -15.28 -8.15
N ILE A 38 -0.89 -15.18 -7.10
CA ILE A 38 -1.11 -16.27 -6.13
C ILE A 38 -1.69 -17.51 -6.83
N SER A 39 -2.61 -17.31 -7.76
CA SER A 39 -3.22 -18.39 -8.56
C SER A 39 -2.39 -18.81 -9.78
N GLN A 40 -1.16 -18.29 -9.92
CA GLN A 40 -0.22 -18.61 -11.01
C GLN A 40 -0.73 -18.29 -12.42
N LYS A 41 -1.73 -17.42 -12.55
CA LYS A 41 -2.21 -16.86 -13.83
C LYS A 41 -1.31 -15.75 -14.35
N LEU A 42 -0.55 -15.12 -13.46
CA LEU A 42 0.43 -14.09 -13.75
C LEU A 42 1.76 -14.49 -13.10
N SER A 43 2.88 -14.30 -13.81
CA SER A 43 4.18 -14.59 -13.22
C SER A 43 4.48 -13.63 -12.07
N LYS A 44 5.19 -14.10 -11.04
CA LYS A 44 5.56 -13.27 -9.88
C LYS A 44 6.25 -11.97 -10.31
N LYS A 45 7.23 -12.06 -11.23
CA LYS A 45 7.93 -10.89 -11.79
C LYS A 45 6.97 -9.90 -12.45
N ALA A 46 6.09 -10.36 -13.35
CA ALA A 46 5.13 -9.47 -14.00
C ALA A 46 4.15 -8.85 -13.00
N GLY A 47 3.75 -9.60 -11.97
CA GLY A 47 2.93 -9.08 -10.88
C GLY A 47 3.63 -7.97 -10.10
N ILE A 48 4.90 -8.16 -9.76
CA ILE A 48 5.72 -7.14 -9.10
C ILE A 48 5.81 -5.89 -9.96
N ASP A 49 6.17 -6.03 -11.23
CA ASP A 49 6.32 -4.89 -12.15
C ASP A 49 5.02 -4.06 -12.22
N LEU A 50 3.85 -4.73 -12.27
CA LEU A 50 2.55 -4.05 -12.25
C LEU A 50 2.24 -3.38 -10.91
N ILE A 51 2.54 -4.04 -9.79
CA ILE A 51 2.29 -3.46 -8.45
C ILE A 51 3.20 -2.25 -8.22
N VAL A 52 4.48 -2.34 -8.58
CA VAL A 52 5.44 -1.22 -8.52
C VAL A 52 4.97 -0.07 -9.39
N SER A 53 4.51 -0.35 -10.61
CA SER A 53 3.95 0.67 -11.49
C SER A 53 2.74 1.39 -10.86
N ILE A 54 1.85 0.67 -10.16
CA ILE A 54 0.73 1.29 -9.43
C ILE A 54 1.24 2.16 -8.26
N LEU A 55 2.22 1.65 -7.51
CA LEU A 55 2.79 2.31 -6.34
C LEU A 55 3.46 3.64 -6.70
N GLU A 56 4.30 3.65 -7.74
CA GLU A 56 5.09 4.82 -8.16
C GLU A 56 4.24 5.91 -8.82
N ASN A 57 3.13 5.54 -9.47
CA ASN A 57 2.30 6.48 -10.23
C ASN A 57 1.03 6.92 -9.47
N SER A 58 0.94 6.64 -8.16
CA SER A 58 -0.24 6.93 -7.37
C SER A 58 -0.03 8.04 -6.33
N ASP A 59 -0.75 9.14 -6.49
CA ASP A 59 -0.87 10.18 -5.44
C ASP A 59 -1.78 9.76 -4.28
N GLU A 60 -2.62 8.73 -4.49
CA GLU A 60 -3.55 8.22 -3.48
C GLU A 60 -2.81 7.40 -2.41
N ILE A 61 -2.77 7.93 -1.19
CA ILE A 61 -2.14 7.31 0.00
C ILE A 61 -2.59 5.85 0.16
N TYR A 62 -3.90 5.60 0.07
CA TYR A 62 -4.46 4.26 0.28
C TYR A 62 -3.96 3.25 -0.76
N LEU A 63 -3.84 3.67 -2.02
CA LEU A 63 -3.38 2.80 -3.10
C LEU A 63 -1.88 2.51 -2.97
N ARG A 64 -1.07 3.48 -2.50
CA ARG A 64 0.34 3.23 -2.15
C ARG A 64 0.48 2.21 -1.01
N VAL A 65 -0.26 2.40 0.09
CA VAL A 65 -0.29 1.45 1.22
C VAL A 65 -0.68 0.05 0.74
N LYS A 66 -1.76 -0.08 -0.05
CA LYS A 66 -2.21 -1.37 -0.56
C LYS A 66 -1.22 -2.01 -1.52
N SER A 67 -0.52 -1.22 -2.33
CA SER A 67 0.48 -1.77 -3.26
C SER A 67 1.66 -2.36 -2.49
N ILE A 68 2.13 -1.68 -1.44
CA ILE A 68 3.16 -2.21 -0.53
C ILE A 68 2.67 -3.50 0.15
N ASP A 69 1.44 -3.52 0.66
CA ASP A 69 0.83 -4.74 1.21
C ASP A 69 0.72 -5.87 0.18
N GLY A 70 0.48 -5.54 -1.10
CA GLY A 70 0.43 -6.48 -2.21
C GLY A 70 1.79 -7.13 -2.49
N LEU A 71 2.87 -6.34 -2.49
CA LEU A 71 4.25 -6.85 -2.59
C LEU A 71 4.56 -7.84 -1.45
N ARG A 72 4.11 -7.52 -0.23
CA ARG A 72 4.20 -8.43 0.92
C ARG A 72 3.41 -9.71 0.72
N ALA A 73 2.17 -9.61 0.24
CA ALA A 73 1.28 -10.77 0.06
C ALA A 73 1.85 -11.80 -0.94
N ILE A 74 2.58 -11.35 -1.96
CA ILE A 74 3.23 -12.23 -2.95
C ILE A 74 4.68 -12.58 -2.60
N TYR A 75 5.14 -12.19 -1.41
CA TYR A 75 6.50 -12.39 -0.91
C TYR A 75 7.58 -11.90 -1.90
N ALA A 76 7.44 -10.68 -2.39
CA ALA A 76 8.32 -10.07 -3.40
C ALA A 76 9.71 -9.72 -2.81
N ASN A 77 10.64 -10.67 -2.86
CA ASN A 77 11.95 -10.64 -2.20
C ASN A 77 13.13 -10.34 -3.15
N GLU A 78 12.84 -9.71 -4.28
CA GLU A 78 13.83 -9.21 -5.23
C GLU A 78 14.64 -8.07 -4.58
N LYS A 79 15.97 -8.12 -4.72
CA LYS A 79 16.88 -7.19 -4.02
C LYS A 79 16.60 -5.73 -4.38
N GLU A 80 16.17 -5.47 -5.60
CA GLU A 80 15.79 -4.15 -6.09
C GLU A 80 14.59 -3.56 -5.34
N LEU A 81 13.68 -4.41 -4.83
CA LEU A 81 12.53 -3.98 -4.05
C LEU A 81 12.89 -3.50 -2.65
N PHE A 82 13.97 -4.01 -2.06
CA PHE A 82 14.43 -3.50 -0.77
C PHE A 82 14.71 -2.00 -0.86
N LYS A 83 15.44 -1.58 -1.89
CA LYS A 83 15.80 -0.17 -2.11
C LYS A 83 14.59 0.71 -2.39
N LEU A 84 13.61 0.19 -3.14
CA LEU A 84 12.34 0.86 -3.37
C LEU A 84 11.59 1.09 -2.06
N LEU A 85 11.44 0.04 -1.25
CA LEU A 85 10.74 0.12 0.04
C LEU A 85 11.48 1.01 1.03
N GLU A 86 12.82 1.01 1.04
CA GLU A 86 13.64 1.91 1.85
C GLU A 86 13.38 3.39 1.49
N ASN A 87 13.26 3.71 0.20
CA ASN A 87 12.88 5.07 -0.22
C ASN A 87 11.47 5.45 0.30
N TYR A 88 10.50 4.54 0.24
CA TYR A 88 9.16 4.79 0.79
C TYR A 88 9.16 4.89 2.32
N LEU A 89 10.02 4.14 3.01
CA LEU A 89 10.21 4.24 4.46
C LEU A 89 10.72 5.62 4.87
N ILE A 90 11.68 6.17 4.14
CA ILE A 90 12.38 7.40 4.51
C ILE A 90 11.64 8.65 4.02
N SER A 91 11.13 8.61 2.79
CA SER A 91 10.78 9.83 2.04
C SER A 91 9.31 10.00 1.71
N ASP A 92 8.44 8.99 1.90
CA ASP A 92 7.00 9.22 1.69
C ASP A 92 6.45 10.19 2.74
N GLU A 93 5.71 11.19 2.30
CA GLU A 93 5.13 12.22 3.16
C GLU A 93 4.13 11.63 4.17
N ASN A 94 3.47 10.53 3.80
CA ASN A 94 2.43 9.92 4.62
C ASN A 94 2.97 8.84 5.58
N GLU A 95 2.69 8.99 6.87
CA GLU A 95 3.13 8.04 7.90
C GLU A 95 2.61 6.61 7.72
N ASN A 96 1.43 6.43 7.13
CA ASN A 96 0.88 5.09 6.91
C ASN A 96 1.63 4.37 5.79
N VAL A 97 2.10 5.10 4.78
CA VAL A 97 2.92 4.53 3.71
C VAL A 97 4.29 4.13 4.28
N ARG A 98 4.93 5.01 5.06
CA ARG A 98 6.19 4.69 5.75
C ARG A 98 6.04 3.46 6.66
N ALA A 99 4.94 3.37 7.42
CA ALA A 99 4.66 2.23 8.29
C ALA A 99 4.41 0.93 7.50
N ALA A 100 3.72 0.99 6.36
CA ALA A 100 3.54 -0.15 5.47
C ALA A 100 4.87 -0.64 4.90
N ALA A 101 5.74 0.30 4.48
CA ALA A 101 7.09 -0.01 4.00
C ALA A 101 7.92 -0.72 5.09
N ALA A 102 7.97 -0.16 6.30
CA ALA A 102 8.68 -0.78 7.43
C ALA A 102 8.22 -2.21 7.72
N LYS A 103 6.90 -2.42 7.83
CA LYS A 103 6.31 -3.75 8.07
C LYS A 103 6.67 -4.74 6.97
N THR A 104 6.71 -4.27 5.72
CA THR A 104 7.03 -5.10 4.56
C THR A 104 8.50 -5.45 4.51
N ILE A 105 9.39 -4.49 4.80
CA ILE A 105 10.82 -4.71 4.92
C ILE A 105 11.13 -5.76 5.98
N ILE A 106 10.59 -5.64 7.19
CA ILE A 106 10.80 -6.63 8.28
C ILE A 106 10.34 -8.03 7.85
N TYR A 107 9.23 -8.11 7.12
CA TYR A 107 8.64 -9.39 6.75
C TYR A 107 9.37 -10.09 5.60
N ILE A 108 9.78 -9.34 4.57
CA ILE A 108 10.39 -9.90 3.36
C ILE A 108 11.92 -9.98 3.49
N PHE A 109 12.55 -8.99 4.13
CA PHE A 109 14.00 -8.81 4.22
C PHE A 109 14.41 -8.69 5.70
N PRO A 110 14.29 -9.76 6.51
CA PRO A 110 14.49 -9.66 7.95
C PRO A 110 15.90 -9.22 8.36
N ASP A 111 16.93 -9.67 7.65
CA ASP A 111 18.33 -9.33 7.95
C ASP A 111 18.65 -7.88 7.58
N GLU A 112 18.29 -7.46 6.36
CA GLU A 112 18.47 -6.08 5.90
C GLU A 112 17.57 -5.12 6.66
N GLY A 113 16.34 -5.53 6.95
CA GLY A 113 15.34 -4.77 7.67
C GLY A 113 15.74 -4.47 9.10
N TYR A 114 16.33 -5.45 9.80
CA TYR A 114 16.89 -5.21 11.13
C TYR A 114 17.98 -4.11 11.09
N ASN A 115 18.84 -4.12 10.07
CA ASN A 115 19.92 -3.14 9.95
C ASN A 115 19.41 -1.74 9.56
N ALA A 116 18.52 -1.65 8.58
CA ALA A 116 17.92 -0.38 8.14
C ALA A 116 17.17 0.29 9.30
N LEU A 117 16.37 -0.49 10.02
CA LEU A 117 15.54 0.04 11.10
C LEU A 117 16.32 0.36 12.38
N LYS A 118 17.50 -0.22 12.57
CA LYS A 118 18.39 0.13 13.68
C LYS A 118 19.07 1.50 13.49
N GLY A 119 19.33 1.90 12.24
CA GLY A 119 20.03 3.15 11.90
C GLY A 119 19.13 4.39 11.90
N GLU A 120 17.83 4.24 11.69
CA GLU A 120 16.89 5.35 11.58
C GLU A 120 16.23 5.72 12.91
N LYS A 121 16.43 6.97 13.35
CA LYS A 121 15.72 7.57 14.50
C LYS A 121 14.18 7.45 14.41
N VAL A 122 13.62 7.28 13.21
CA VAL A 122 12.17 7.14 12.93
C VAL A 122 11.56 5.88 13.58
N VAL A 123 12.37 4.85 13.80
CA VAL A 123 11.90 3.54 14.30
C VAL A 123 11.51 3.58 15.78
N ASN A 124 12.13 4.47 16.57
CA ASN A 124 11.89 4.52 18.01
C ASN A 124 10.56 5.20 18.41
N GLU A 125 9.98 6.07 17.58
CA GLU A 125 8.73 6.76 17.93
C GLU A 125 7.47 6.13 17.34
N VAL A 126 7.53 5.56 16.13
CA VAL A 126 6.34 5.12 15.37
C VAL A 126 6.13 3.59 15.41
N ILE A 127 7.20 2.80 15.43
CA ILE A 127 7.12 1.34 15.25
C ILE A 127 6.90 0.62 16.59
N PHE A 128 7.66 0.93 17.65
CA PHE A 128 7.53 0.23 18.93
C PHE A 128 6.26 0.55 19.73
N LYS A 129 5.58 1.68 19.47
CA LYS A 129 4.27 1.97 20.10
C LYS A 129 3.10 1.21 19.47
N ASN A 130 3.23 0.81 18.20
CA ASN A 130 2.12 0.27 17.41
C ASN A 130 2.29 -1.19 16.98
N ILE A 131 3.46 -1.79 17.20
CA ILE A 131 3.68 -3.23 17.08
C ILE A 131 3.64 -3.83 18.48
N LYS A 132 2.43 -4.22 18.94
CA LYS A 132 2.33 -5.25 19.97
C LYS A 132 2.78 -6.56 19.32
N ILE A 133 4.00 -6.98 19.61
CA ILE A 133 4.44 -8.37 19.46
C ILE A 133 3.92 -9.13 20.67
#